data_AF-A0A9E5PZI9-F1
#
_entry.id   AF-A0A9E5PZI9-F1
#
_cell.length_a   1.000
_cell.length_b   1.000
_cell.length_c   1.000
_cell.angle_alpha   90.00
_cell.angle_beta   90.00
_cell.angle_gamma   90.00
#
_symmetry.space_group_name_H-M   'P 1'
#
loop_
_entity.id
_entity.type
_entity.pdbx_description
1 polymer ?
#
loop_
_entity_poly.entity_id
_entity_poly.type
_entity_poly.pdbx_seq_one_letter_code
_entity_poly.pdbx_strand_id
1 'polypeptide(L)' 'TAQAKELATLLRHVPAKVNLIPFNPFPGSGYRRSPRAIIDAFRDVLLARDIMTITRKTRGD' A
#
# COMPACT_ATOMS: atom_id res chain seq x y z
N THR A 1 9.32 -0.93 5.37
CA THR A 1 9.34 0.02 4.24
C THR A 1 10.20 -0.41 3.06
N ALA A 2 11.03 -1.47 3.16
CA ALA A 2 11.84 -1.97 2.03
C ALA A 2 11.02 -2.20 0.75
N GLN A 3 9.92 -2.96 0.85
CA GLN A 3 9.00 -3.23 -0.25
C GLN A 3 8.42 -1.97 -0.92
N ALA A 4 8.16 -0.89 -0.16
CA ALA A 4 7.69 0.37 -0.73
C ALA A 4 8.77 1.07 -1.56
N LYS A 5 10.04 0.98 -1.13
CA LYS A 5 11.18 1.52 -1.88
C LYS A 5 11.40 0.73 -3.17
N GLU A 6 11.32 -0.60 -3.10
CA GLU A 6 11.42 -1.48 -4.27
C GLU A 6 10.31 -1.20 -5.28
N LEU A 7 9.05 -1.08 -4.83
CA LEU A 7 7.92 -0.74 -5.68
C LEU A 7 8.12 0.61 -6.36
N ALA A 8 8.61 1.61 -5.65
CA ALA A 8 8.84 2.92 -6.24
C ALA A 8 9.95 2.90 -7.30
N THR A 9 11.02 2.11 -7.08
CA THR A 9 12.04 1.87 -8.09
C THR A 9 11.45 1.21 -9.33
N LEU A 10 10.59 0.21 -9.15
CA LEU A 10 9.91 -0.49 -10.25
C LEU A 10 9.03 0.46 -11.07
N LEU A 11 8.34 1.40 -10.42
CA LEU A 11 7.44 2.35 -11.06
C LEU A 11 8.11 3.63 -11.60
N ARG A 12 9.44 3.78 -11.49
CA ARG A 12 10.17 5.02 -11.82
C ARG A 12 9.85 5.60 -13.21
N HIS A 13 9.55 4.75 -14.18
CA HIS A 13 9.29 5.14 -15.57
C HIS A 13 7.86 4.87 -16.02
N VAL A 14 6.97 4.54 -15.08
CA VAL A 14 5.57 4.21 -15.35
C VAL A 14 4.68 5.21 -14.63
N PRO A 15 4.00 6.12 -15.36
CA PRO A 15 3.00 6.99 -14.75
C PRO A 15 1.91 6.13 -14.09
N ALA A 16 1.82 6.22 -12.77
CA ALA A 16 0.96 5.33 -11.99
C ALA A 16 0.30 6.04 -10.82
N LYS A 17 -0.89 5.53 -10.47
CA LYS A 17 -1.58 5.82 -9.21
C LYS A 17 -1.71 4.53 -8.42
N VAL A 18 -1.14 4.48 -7.23
CA VAL A 18 -1.16 3.29 -6.38
C VAL A 18 -2.33 3.38 -5.40
N ASN A 19 -3.13 2.31 -5.31
CA ASN A 19 -4.16 2.18 -4.29
C ASN A 19 -3.74 1.11 -3.29
N LEU A 20 -3.51 1.51 -2.04
CA LEU A 20 -3.30 0.55 -0.95
C LEU A 20 -4.65 0.07 -0.44
N ILE A 21 -4.85 -1.24 -0.40
CA ILE A 21 -6.09 -1.86 0.06
C ILE A 21 -5.77 -2.62 1.35
N PRO A 22 -6.28 -2.18 2.52
CA PRO A 22 -6.18 -2.97 3.73
C PRO A 22 -6.80 -4.35 3.49
N PHE A 23 -6.04 -5.41 3.73
CA PHE A 23 -6.51 -6.77 3.49
C PHE A 23 -7.71 -7.10 4.38
N ASN A 24 -8.70 -7.77 3.80
CA ASN A 24 -9.87 -8.31 4.49
C ASN A 24 -9.67 -9.82 4.66
N PRO A 25 -9.40 -10.31 5.89
CA PRO A 25 -9.17 -11.73 6.12
C PRO A 25 -10.39 -12.58 5.76
N PHE A 26 -10.14 -13.77 5.24
CA PHE A 26 -11.17 -14.79 4.98
C PHE A 26 -10.61 -16.19 5.30
N PRO A 27 -11.48 -17.19 5.54
CA PRO A 27 -11.05 -18.55 5.89
C PRO A 27 -10.07 -19.12 4.86
N GLY A 28 -8.96 -19.70 5.33
CA GLY A 28 -7.93 -20.30 4.48
C GLY A 28 -6.94 -19.31 3.84
N SER A 29 -7.10 -17.99 4.03
CA SER A 29 -6.19 -17.01 3.43
C SER A 29 -4.76 -17.05 3.97
N GLY A 30 -4.55 -17.44 5.23
CA GLY A 30 -3.23 -17.46 5.88
C GLY A 30 -2.60 -16.08 6.13
N TYR A 31 -3.24 -15.00 5.70
CA TYR A 31 -2.74 -13.63 5.83
C TYR A 31 -3.54 -12.83 6.84
N ARG A 32 -2.92 -11.76 7.37
CA ARG A 32 -3.57 -10.80 8.25
C ARG A 32 -3.52 -9.40 7.66
N ARG A 33 -4.50 -8.58 8.03
CA ARG A 33 -4.49 -7.14 7.72
C ARG A 33 -3.22 -6.51 8.29
N SER A 34 -2.53 -5.72 7.47
CA SER A 34 -1.38 -4.94 7.94
C SER A 34 -1.82 -3.90 8.96
N PRO A 35 -1.03 -3.63 10.02
CA PRO A 35 -1.33 -2.55 10.95
C PRO A 35 -1.39 -1.21 10.23
N ARG A 36 -2.28 -0.31 10.70
CA ARG A 36 -2.49 1.01 10.09
C ARG A 36 -1.19 1.80 9.93
N ALA A 37 -0.34 1.81 10.96
CA ALA A 37 0.96 2.48 10.92
C ALA A 37 1.90 1.96 9.82
N ILE A 38 1.84 0.66 9.52
CA ILE A 38 2.65 0.06 8.43
C ILE A 38 2.10 0.48 7.06
N ILE A 39 0.78 0.52 6.90
CA ILE A 39 0.13 0.99 5.66
C ILE A 39 0.45 2.46 5.42
N ASP A 40 0.36 3.29 6.46
CA ASP A 40 0.68 4.72 6.38
C ASP A 40 2.17 4.92 6.05
N ALA A 41 3.09 4.21 6.73
CA ALA A 41 4.51 4.27 6.39
C ALA A 41 4.82 3.81 4.96
N PHE A 42 4.09 2.81 4.43
CA PHE A 42 4.23 2.38 3.04
C PHE A 42 3.75 3.47 2.08
N ARG A 43 2.58 4.07 2.34
CA ARG A 43 2.02 5.18 1.58
C ARG A 43 2.99 6.36 1.53
N ASP A 44 3.51 6.76 2.68
CA ASP A 44 4.35 7.95 2.80
C ASP A 44 5.67 7.79 2.03
N VAL A 45 6.23 6.57 1.97
CA VAL A 45 7.41 6.26 1.15
C VAL A 45 7.15 6.43 -0.36
N LEU A 46 5.96 6.08 -0.83
CA LEU A 46 5.57 6.25 -2.23
C LEU A 46 5.27 7.71 -2.56
N LEU A 47 4.54 8.41 -1.68
CA LEU A 47 4.24 9.84 -1.83
C LEU A 47 5.52 10.67 -1.85
N ALA A 48 6.50 10.36 -1.01
CA ALA A 48 7.81 11.02 -1.00
C ALA A 48 8.65 10.79 -2.27
N ARG A 49 8.18 9.95 -3.20
CA ARG A 49 8.79 9.72 -4.52
C ARG A 49 7.85 10.17 -5.65
N ASP A 50 6.92 11.06 -5.33
CA ASP A 50 5.94 11.64 -6.25
C ASP A 50 4.98 10.60 -6.88
N ILE A 51 4.84 9.43 -6.26
CA ILE A 51 3.87 8.41 -6.68
C ILE A 51 2.57 8.62 -5.92
N MET A 52 1.55 9.12 -6.64
CA MET A 52 0.23 9.35 -6.08
C MET A 52 -0.35 8.06 -5.48
N THR A 53 -0.51 8.05 -4.17
CA THR A 53 -0.91 6.85 -3.42
C THR A 53 -2.09 7.15 -2.52
N ILE A 54 -3.13 6.31 -2.59
CA ILE A 54 -4.34 6.43 -1.76
C ILE A 54 -4.56 5.13 -0.99
N THR A 55 -4.78 5.24 0.32
CA THR A 55 -5.30 4.11 1.12
C THR A 55 -6.81 4.07 0.98
N ARG A 56 -7.35 2.97 0.46
CA ARG A 56 -8.80 2.78 0.36
C ARG A 56 -9.39 2.54 1.74
N LYS A 57 -10.51 3.23 2.04
CA LYS A 57 -11.35 2.90 3.18
C LYS A 57 -12.04 1.56 2.92
N THR A 58 -12.05 0.71 3.93
CA THR A 58 -12.90 -0.48 3.99
C THR A 58 -14.36 -0.04 3.91
N ARG A 59 -15.16 -0.72 3.08
CA ARG A 59 -16.62 -0.59 3.11
C ARG A 59 -17.15 -1.75 3.94
N GLY A 60 -17.97 -1.45 4.96
CA GLY A 60 -18.60 -2.46 5.82
C GLY A 60 -17.83 -2.83 7.09
N ASP A 61 -16.90 -1.98 7.56
CA ASP A 61 -16.58 -1.92 9.00
C ASP A 61 -17.72 -1.21 9.75
#